data_AF-A0A4D7C9M6-F1
#
_entry.id   AF-A0A4D7C9M6-F1
#
_cell.length_a   1.000
_cell.length_b   1.000
_cell.length_c   1.000
_cell.angle_alpha   90.00
_cell.angle_beta   90.00
_cell.angle_gamma   90.00
#
_symmetry.space_group_name_H-M   'P 1'
#
loop_
_entity.id
_entity.type
_entity.pdbx_description
1 polymer ?
#
loop_
_entity_poly.entity_id
_entity_poly.type
_entity_poly.pdbx_seq_one_letter_code
_entity_poly.pdbx_strand_id
1 'polypeptide(L)'
;MFDFNLGEMGIVALVALLVVGPKELPGLLRTLASWRRQIGNVAGQFRSGFDEMMREAELEELRRKAMEMPTANPYQPKPDFGDIRTARTHRNRRRRWPAT
;
A
#
# COMPACT_ATOMS: atom_id res chain seq x y z
N MET A 1 -11.03 21.04 -19.96
CA MET A 1 -11.11 21.16 -18.50
C MET A 1 -11.89 19.94 -18.05
N PHE A 2 -11.18 18.90 -17.59
CA PHE A 2 -11.81 17.70 -17.03
C PHE A 2 -12.08 18.00 -15.57
N ASP A 3 -13.28 18.46 -15.28
CA ASP A 3 -13.70 18.66 -13.91
C ASP A 3 -13.86 17.26 -13.30
N PHE A 4 -13.11 16.96 -12.24
CA PHE A 4 -13.20 15.70 -11.49
C PHE A 4 -14.54 15.63 -10.72
N ASN A 5 -15.64 15.71 -11.45
CA ASN A 5 -16.98 15.68 -10.96
C ASN A 5 -17.46 14.21 -10.93
N LEU A 6 -18.14 13.84 -9.85
CA LEU A 6 -18.72 12.51 -9.68
C LEU A 6 -19.68 12.15 -10.83
N GLY A 7 -20.37 13.13 -11.41
CA GLY A 7 -21.28 12.91 -12.54
C GLY A 7 -20.55 12.42 -13.80
N GLU A 8 -19.43 13.05 -14.14
CA GLU A 8 -18.64 12.71 -15.33
C GLU A 8 -17.93 11.36 -15.14
N MET A 9 -17.38 11.12 -13.94
CA MET A 9 -16.84 9.80 -13.57
C MET A 9 -17.88 8.69 -13.67
N GLY A 10 -19.13 8.96 -13.29
CA GLY A 10 -20.24 8.02 -13.44
C GLY A 10 -20.56 7.69 -14.91
N ILE A 11 -20.54 8.69 -15.79
CA ILE A 11 -20.76 8.48 -17.24
C ILE A 11 -19.63 7.64 -17.84
N VAL A 12 -18.37 7.95 -17.53
CA VAL A 12 -17.22 7.17 -18.01
C VAL A 12 -17.28 5.74 -17.48
N ALA A 13 -17.64 5.54 -16.21
CA ALA A 13 -17.82 4.21 -15.64
C ALA A 13 -18.94 3.43 -16.35
N LEU A 14 -20.06 4.08 -16.65
CA LEU A 14 -21.16 3.46 -17.38
C LEU A 14 -20.75 3.05 -18.80
N VAL A 15 -20.06 3.93 -19.54
CA VAL A 15 -19.54 3.62 -20.88
C VAL A 15 -18.55 2.47 -20.82
N ALA A 16 -17.62 2.49 -19.86
CA ALA A 16 -16.67 1.39 -19.66
C ALA A 16 -17.38 0.06 -19.37
N LEU A 17 -18.43 0.06 -18.55
CA LEU A 17 -19.26 -1.12 -18.28
C LEU A 17 -20.00 -1.62 -19.52
N LEU A 18 -20.42 -0.74 -20.44
CA LEU A 18 -21.08 -1.14 -21.67
C LEU A 18 -20.10 -1.75 -22.70
N VAL A 19 -18.93 -1.12 -22.86
CA VAL A 19 -17.94 -1.53 -23.87
C VAL A 19 -17.23 -2.82 -23.45
N VAL A 20 -16.79 -2.89 -22.20
CA VAL A 20 -16.03 -4.02 -21.66
C VAL A 20 -16.96 -5.08 -21.06
N GLY A 21 -18.13 -4.66 -20.56
CA GLY A 21 -19.02 -5.55 -19.82
C GLY A 21 -18.73 -5.53 -18.30
N PRO A 22 -19.78 -5.59 -17.46
CA PRO A 22 -19.66 -5.51 -16.00
C PRO A 22 -18.90 -6.68 -15.36
N LYS A 23 -18.84 -7.83 -16.04
CA LYS A 23 -18.15 -9.03 -15.55
C LYS A 23 -16.66 -9.08 -15.95
N GLU A 24 -16.27 -8.40 -17.02
CA GLU A 24 -14.87 -8.43 -17.50
C GLU A 24 -14.04 -7.32 -16.86
N LEU A 25 -14.65 -6.18 -16.52
CA LEU A 25 -14.03 -5.08 -15.79
C LEU A 25 -13.27 -5.52 -14.51
N PRO A 26 -13.85 -6.31 -13.58
CA PRO A 26 -13.13 -6.78 -12.39
C PRO A 26 -12.01 -7.79 -12.72
N GLY A 27 -12.08 -8.48 -13.86
CA GLY A 27 -10.99 -9.32 -14.37
C GLY A 27 -9.83 -8.46 -14.86
N LEU A 28 -10.10 -7.49 -15.73
CA LEU A 28 -9.10 -6.56 -16.27
C LEU A 28 -8.42 -5.74 -15.18
N LEU A 29 -9.17 -5.25 -14.18
CA LEU A 29 -8.60 -4.54 -13.04
C LEU A 29 -7.64 -5.41 -12.24
N ARG A 30 -7.93 -6.71 -12.07
CA ARG A 30 -7.00 -7.64 -11.41
C ARG A 30 -5.72 -7.84 -12.22
N THR A 31 -5.83 -7.94 -13.54
CA THR A 31 -4.69 -8.07 -14.46
C THR A 31 -3.84 -6.80 -14.49
N LEU A 32 -4.46 -5.63 -14.60
CA LEU A 32 -3.77 -4.34 -14.52
C LEU A 32 -3.13 -4.13 -13.14
N ALA A 33 -3.81 -4.53 -12.07
CA ALA A 33 -3.27 -4.43 -10.72
C ALA A 33 -2.07 -5.36 -10.50
N SER A 34 -2.07 -6.56 -11.09
CA SER A 34 -0.92 -7.47 -11.00
C SER A 34 0.29 -6.91 -11.77
N TRP A 35 0.07 -6.32 -12.95
CA TRP A 35 1.12 -5.64 -13.71
C TRP A 35 1.69 -4.44 -12.95
N ARG A 36 0.83 -3.62 -12.33
CA ARG A 36 1.29 -2.49 -11.49
C ARG A 36 2.09 -2.96 -10.26
N ARG A 37 1.70 -4.08 -9.64
CA ARG A 37 2.47 -4.69 -8.54
C ARG A 37 3.84 -5.16 -9.01
N GLN A 38 3.92 -5.75 -10.21
CA GLN A 38 5.18 -6.17 -10.78
C GLN A 38 6.13 -4.98 -10.97
N ILE A 39 5.65 -3.85 -11.50
CA ILE A 39 6.45 -2.62 -11.60
C ILE A 39 7.02 -2.18 -10.23
N GLY A 40 6.21 -2.26 -9.17
CA GLY A 40 6.68 -1.95 -7.80
C GLY A 40 7.76 -2.91 -7.29
N ASN A 41 7.64 -4.20 -7.60
CA ASN A 41 8.63 -5.21 -7.22
C ASN A 41 9.94 -5.05 -7.99
N VAL A 42 9.87 -4.74 -9.29
CA VAL A 42 11.06 -4.48 -10.11
C VAL A 42 11.74 -3.18 -9.65
N ALA A 43 11.00 -2.14 -9.22
CA ALA A 43 11.59 -0.92 -8.61
C ALA A 43 12.43 -1.21 -7.35
N GLY A 44 12.04 -2.19 -6.53
CA GLY A 44 12.83 -2.65 -5.39
C GLY A 44 14.17 -3.25 -5.79
N GLN A 45 14.21 -3.99 -6.91
CA GLN A 45 15.43 -4.60 -7.47
C GLN A 45 16.24 -3.62 -8.32
N PHE A 46 15.56 -2.66 -8.97
CA PHE A 46 16.20 -1.55 -9.67
C PHE A 46 17.00 -0.70 -8.70
N ARG A 47 16.57 -0.49 -7.45
CA ARG A 47 17.38 0.29 -6.50
C ARG A 47 18.74 -0.35 -6.24
N SER A 48 18.78 -1.66 -6.00
CA SER A 48 20.04 -2.39 -5.76
C SER A 48 20.93 -2.47 -7.00
N GLY A 49 20.36 -2.60 -8.20
CA GLY A 49 21.12 -2.64 -9.46
C GLY A 49 21.50 -1.26 -10.00
N PHE A 50 20.64 -0.26 -9.81
CA PHE A 50 20.93 1.13 -10.15
C PHE A 50 22.00 1.68 -9.23
N ASP A 51 22.00 1.44 -7.90
CA ASP A 51 23.06 1.98 -7.02
C ASP A 51 24.47 1.56 -7.47
N GLU A 52 24.61 0.38 -8.10
CA GLU A 52 25.87 -0.11 -8.66
C GLU A 52 26.21 0.52 -10.03
N MET A 53 25.21 0.76 -10.88
CA MET A 53 25.36 1.46 -12.18
C MET A 53 25.40 3.00 -12.05
N MET A 54 24.84 3.56 -10.97
CA MET A 54 24.67 5.00 -10.72
C MET A 54 25.99 5.68 -10.41
N ARG A 55 26.96 4.93 -9.89
CA ARG A 55 28.27 5.43 -9.52
C ARG A 55 29.12 5.82 -10.75
N GLU A 56 28.68 5.47 -11.96
CA GLU A 56 29.44 5.66 -13.20
C GLU A 56 28.80 6.65 -14.22
N ALA A 57 27.53 7.04 -14.10
CA ALA A 57 26.89 7.93 -15.09
C ALA A 57 25.86 8.91 -14.51
N GLU A 58 26.23 10.18 -14.28
CA GLU A 58 25.33 11.38 -14.18
C GLU A 58 24.07 11.35 -13.26
N LEU A 59 23.78 10.30 -12.48
CA LEU A 59 22.50 10.12 -11.77
C LEU A 59 22.24 11.08 -10.59
N GLU A 60 23.20 11.93 -10.22
CA GLU A 60 23.07 12.84 -9.08
C GLU A 60 21.99 13.93 -9.30
N GLU A 61 21.81 14.39 -10.54
CA GLU A 61 20.80 15.39 -10.89
C GLU A 61 19.37 14.81 -10.90
N LEU A 62 19.21 13.56 -11.37
CA LEU A 62 17.93 12.84 -11.34
C LEU A 62 17.50 12.49 -9.91
N ARG A 63 18.47 12.14 -9.05
CA ARG A 63 18.24 11.92 -7.62
C ARG A 63 17.78 13.20 -6.91
N ARG A 64 18.35 14.36 -7.27
CA ARG A 64 17.97 15.69 -6.72
C ARG A 64 16.53 16.08 -7.11
N LYS A 65 16.16 15.93 -8.39
CA LYS A 65 14.79 16.20 -8.88
C LYS A 65 13.74 15.25 -8.29
N ALA A 66 14.10 13.99 -8.03
CA ALA A 66 13.22 13.02 -7.38
C ALA A 66 13.02 13.32 -5.87
N MET A 67 14.04 13.87 -5.19
CA MET A 67 13.93 14.32 -3.80
C MET A 67 13.19 15.66 -3.66
N GLU A 68 13.24 16.53 -4.67
CA GLU A 68 12.45 17.77 -4.71
C GLU A 68 10.94 17.52 -4.88
N MET A 69 10.53 16.33 -5.34
CA MET A 69 9.14 15.90 -5.27
C MET A 69 8.91 15.22 -3.91
N PRO A 70 8.24 15.87 -2.93
CA PRO A 70 7.97 15.27 -1.64
C PRO A 70 6.86 14.23 -1.86
N THR A 71 7.24 13.00 -2.21
CA THR A 71 6.30 11.90 -2.33
C THR A 71 5.75 11.59 -0.95
N ALA A 72 4.44 11.78 -0.80
CA ALA A 72 3.66 11.41 0.36
C ALA A 72 4.07 10.04 0.90
N ASN A 73 4.60 10.03 2.13
CA ASN A 73 5.05 8.85 2.86
C ASN A 73 3.91 7.81 2.99
N PRO A 74 3.99 6.64 2.32
CA PRO A 74 2.95 5.62 2.42
C PRO A 74 3.18 4.66 3.59
N TYR A 75 4.14 4.92 4.49
CA TYR A 75 4.33 4.11 5.69
C TYR A 75 3.33 4.51 6.79
N GLN A 76 2.14 3.91 6.73
CA GLN A 76 1.31 3.81 7.93
C GLN A 76 1.88 2.69 8.81
N PRO A 77 2.33 2.97 10.04
CA PRO A 77 2.70 1.91 10.97
C PRO A 77 1.48 1.04 11.25
N LYS A 78 1.61 -0.27 11.06
CA LYS A 78 0.56 -1.22 11.43
C LYS A 78 0.37 -1.14 12.94
N PRO A 79 -0.82 -0.82 13.46
CA PRO A 79 -1.05 -0.86 14.89
C PRO A 79 -0.84 -2.29 15.40
N ASP A 80 0.09 -2.42 16.35
CA ASP A 80 0.36 -3.67 17.04
C ASP A 80 -0.75 -3.89 18.08
N PHE A 81 -1.61 -4.86 17.83
CA PHE A 81 -2.72 -5.23 18.71
C PHE A 81 -2.33 -6.34 19.71
N GLY A 82 -1.03 -6.54 19.98
CA GLY A 82 -0.49 -7.61 20.81
C GLY A 82 -0.91 -7.61 22.28
N ASP A 83 -1.35 -6.48 22.84
CA ASP A 83 -1.41 -6.32 24.30
C ASP A 83 -2.80 -6.47 24.94
N ILE A 84 -3.84 -6.80 24.17
CA ILE A 84 -5.21 -6.88 24.72
C ILE A 84 -5.42 -8.15 25.57
N ARG A 85 -4.47 -9.10 25.55
CA ARG A 85 -4.57 -10.37 26.32
C ARG A 85 -3.84 -10.37 27.66
N THR A 86 -2.96 -9.41 27.94
CA THR A 86 -2.15 -9.40 29.18
C THR A 86 -2.83 -8.67 30.34
N ALA A 87 -3.93 -7.96 30.12
CA ALA A 87 -4.66 -7.23 31.18
C ALA A 87 -5.74 -8.04 31.93
N ARG A 88 -5.69 -9.39 31.91
CA ARG A 88 -6.67 -10.25 32.64
C ARG A 88 -6.03 -11.38 33.45
N THR A 89 -4.87 -11.17 34.04
CA THR A 89 -4.28 -12.16 34.96
C THR A 89 -3.70 -11.51 36.21
N HIS A 90 -4.51 -10.73 36.94
CA HIS A 90 -4.12 -10.31 38.29
C HIS A 90 -5.31 -10.06 39.22
N ARG A 91 -6.22 -11.04 39.35
CA ARG A 91 -7.26 -10.99 40.40
C ARG A 91 -7.82 -12.37 40.77
N ASN A 92 -6.99 -13.37 41.10
CA ASN A 92 -7.52 -14.53 41.83
C ASN A 92 -6.48 -15.38 42.58
N ARG A 93 -5.81 -14.81 43.59
CA ARG A 93 -5.03 -15.59 44.58
C ARG A 93 -5.09 -14.98 45.98
N ARG A 94 -6.28 -14.94 46.58
CA ARG A 94 -6.44 -14.78 48.05
C ARG A 94 -7.72 -15.44 48.54
N ARG A 95 -7.81 -16.77 48.41
CA ARG A 95 -8.73 -17.62 49.19
C ARG A 95 -8.13 -19.02 49.33
N ARG A 96 -7.22 -19.20 50.28
CA ARG A 96 -6.86 -20.52 50.81
C ARG A 96 -6.78 -20.37 52.32
N TRP A 97 -7.88 -20.73 52.98
CA TRP A 97 -7.97 -20.91 54.43
C TRP A 97 -7.23 -22.20 54.82
N PRO A 98 -6.55 -22.27 55.97
CA PRO A 98 -6.17 -23.52 56.58
C PRO A 98 -7.36 -24.08 57.38
N ALA A 99 -7.76 -25.31 57.08
CA ALA A 99 -8.58 -26.12 57.97
C ALA A 99 -7.62 -26.92 58.87
N THR A 100 -7.77 -26.70 60.18
CA THR A 100 -7.45 -27.58 61.33
C THR A 100 -6.15 -28.38 61.31
#